data_AF-A0A565DAE2-F1
#
_entry.id   AF-A0A565DAE2-F1
#
_cell.length_a   1.000
_cell.length_b   1.000
_cell.length_c   1.000
_cell.angle_alpha   90.00
_cell.angle_beta   90.00
_cell.angle_gamma   90.00
#
_symmetry.space_group_name_H-M   'P 1'
#
loop_
_entity.id
_entity.type
_entity.pdbx_description
1 polymer ?
#
loop_
_entity_poly.entity_id
_entity_poly.type
_entity_poly.pdbx_seq_one_letter_code
_entity_poly.pdbx_strand_id
1 'polypeptide(L)' 'MRISIVLITTLAILGCLSDADTDIVLHYIGACIDWQGNIVQPGQSYIIDGCNRCQCTIFGLGPCTRVACPQV' A
#
# COMPACT_ATOMS: atom_id res chain seq x y z
N MET A 1 -25.04 -6.40 40.88
CA MET A 1 -23.90 -6.91 40.10
C MET A 1 -23.22 -5.74 39.41
N ARG A 2 -22.28 -5.06 40.10
CA ARG A 2 -21.54 -3.94 39.51
C ARG A 2 -20.35 -4.53 38.75
N ILE A 3 -20.51 -4.73 37.44
CA ILE A 3 -19.39 -5.09 36.57
C ILE A 3 -18.52 -3.83 36.53
N SER A 4 -17.30 -3.93 37.06
CA SER A 4 -16.36 -2.82 37.15
C SER A 4 -16.11 -2.29 35.74
N ILE A 5 -16.41 -1.01 35.48
CA ILE A 5 -16.23 -0.38 34.16
C ILE A 5 -14.79 -0.54 33.66
N VAL A 6 -13.83 -0.61 34.59
CA VAL A 6 -12.39 -0.88 34.35
C VAL A 6 -12.15 -2.21 33.63
N LEU A 7 -12.99 -3.23 33.87
CA LEU A 7 -12.88 -4.55 33.23
C LEU A 7 -13.39 -4.53 31.77
N ILE A 8 -14.36 -3.67 31.47
CA ILE A 8 -14.92 -3.52 30.11
C ILE A 8 -13.98 -2.68 29.25
N THR A 9 -13.40 -1.60 29.81
CA THR A 9 -12.44 -0.76 29.08
C THR A 9 -11.14 -1.52 28.77
N THR A 10 -10.65 -2.37 29.67
CA THR A 10 -9.46 -3.19 29.41
C THR A 10 -9.67 -4.25 28.33
N LEU A 11 -10.85 -4.88 28.26
CA LEU A 11 -11.22 -5.77 27.15
C LEU A 11 -11.38 -5.01 25.82
N ALA A 12 -11.96 -3.82 25.85
CA ALA A 12 -12.11 -2.99 24.65
C ALA A 12 -10.76 -2.52 24.10
N ILE A 13 -9.81 -2.15 24.97
CA ILE A 13 -8.46 -1.74 24.55
C ILE A 13 -7.69 -2.91 23.95
N LEU A 14 -7.85 -4.14 24.48
CA LEU A 14 -7.25 -5.33 23.87
C LEU A 14 -7.88 -5.65 22.49
N GLY A 15 -9.14 -5.29 22.27
CA GLY A 15 -9.80 -5.37 20.96
C GLY A 15 -9.42 -4.25 19.98
N CYS A 16 -9.09 -3.06 20.47
CA CYS A 16 -8.68 -1.91 19.65
C CYS A 16 -7.19 -1.92 19.26
N LEU A 17 -6.37 -2.78 19.85
CA LEU A 17 -4.96 -2.93 19.46
C LEU A 17 -4.77 -3.88 18.26
N SER A 18 -5.85 -4.33 17.63
CA SER A 18 -5.78 -5.07 16.36
C SER A 18 -5.73 -4.18 15.11
N ASP A 19 -5.79 -2.86 15.27
CA ASP A 19 -5.49 -1.90 14.20
C ASP A 19 -4.01 -1.44 14.20
N ALA A 20 -3.18 -2.03 15.07
CA ALA A 20 -1.72 -1.85 15.00
C ALA A 20 -1.14 -2.73 13.89
N ASP A 21 -1.33 -2.28 12.65
CA ASP A 21 -0.28 -2.10 11.64
C ASP A 21 0.93 -3.05 11.75
N THR A 22 0.68 -4.36 11.65
CA THR A 22 1.74 -5.37 11.44
C THR A 22 1.91 -5.72 9.96
N ASP A 23 1.46 -4.85 9.06
CA ASP A 23 1.76 -4.93 7.62
C ASP A 23 3.01 -4.12 7.21
N ILE A 24 3.67 -3.44 8.14
CA ILE A 24 4.82 -2.57 7.84
C ILE A 24 6.08 -3.31 7.36
N VAL A 25 6.09 -4.65 7.32
CA VAL A 25 7.25 -5.44 6.84
C VAL A 25 6.92 -6.46 5.74
N LEU A 26 5.66 -6.62 5.31
CA LEU A 26 5.30 -7.54 4.22
C LEU A 26 4.63 -6.87 3.00
N HIS A 27 4.27 -5.58 3.08
CA HIS A 27 3.61 -4.88 1.96
C HIS A 27 4.57 -4.10 1.03
N TYR A 28 5.85 -3.96 1.37
CA TYR A 28 6.84 -3.21 0.56
C TYR A 28 7.61 -4.08 -0.45
N ILE A 29 7.42 -5.40 -0.40
CA ILE A 29 7.93 -6.32 -1.42
C ILE A 29 6.95 -6.33 -2.60
N GLY A 30 7.14 -5.39 -3.53
CA GLY A 30 6.48 -5.41 -4.84
C GLY A 30 5.42 -4.35 -5.11
N ALA A 31 5.14 -3.44 -4.18
CA ALA A 31 4.24 -2.33 -4.45
C ALA A 31 4.91 -1.29 -5.37
N CYS A 32 4.24 -0.95 -6.48
CA CYS A 32 4.68 0.13 -7.37
C CYS A 32 3.88 1.40 -7.09
N ILE A 33 4.40 2.57 -7.48
CA ILE A 33 3.72 3.86 -7.31
C ILE A 33 3.56 4.52 -8.67
N ASP A 34 2.36 4.99 -9.01
CA ASP A 34 2.10 5.73 -10.23
C ASP A 34 2.53 7.21 -10.14
N TRP A 35 2.44 7.94 -11.26
CA TRP A 35 2.85 9.35 -11.30
C TRP A 35 1.97 10.28 -10.45
N GLN A 36 0.81 9.82 -9.96
CA GLN A 36 -0.05 10.54 -9.02
C GLN A 36 0.19 10.15 -7.56
N GLY A 37 1.10 9.21 -7.28
CA GLY A 37 1.39 8.73 -5.94
C GLY A 37 0.48 7.60 -5.46
N ASN A 38 -0.34 7.00 -6.31
CA ASN A 38 -1.18 5.86 -5.93
C ASN A 38 -0.39 4.56 -5.92
N ILE A 39 -0.75 3.66 -4.99
CA ILE A 39 -0.18 2.31 -4.91
C ILE A 39 -0.78 1.44 -6.03
N VAL A 40 0.10 0.78 -6.77
CA VAL A 40 -0.20 -0.15 -7.85
C VAL A 40 0.22 -1.55 -7.43
N GLN A 41 -0.72 -2.50 -7.52
CA GLN A 41 -0.48 -3.90 -7.16
C GLN A 41 0.35 -4.64 -8.22
N PRO A 42 1.16 -5.64 -7.81
CA PRO A 42 1.80 -6.56 -8.75
C PRO A 42 0.83 -7.13 -9.78
N GLY A 43 1.28 -7.22 -11.04
CA GLY A 43 0.49 -7.69 -12.19
C GLY A 43 -0.27 -6.59 -12.92
N GLN A 44 -0.33 -5.37 -12.38
CA GLN A 44 -1.00 -4.23 -13.03
C GLN A 44 -0.04 -3.42 -13.90
N SER A 45 -0.56 -2.87 -15.00
CA SER A 45 0.16 -1.89 -15.81
C SER A 45 -0.20 -0.47 -15.39
N TYR A 46 0.78 0.43 -15.29
CA TYR A 46 0.59 1.80 -14.81
C TYR A 46 1.52 2.79 -15.51
N ILE A 47 1.26 4.09 -15.33
CA ILE A 47 2.09 5.17 -15.87
C ILE A 47 3.01 5.70 -14.77
N ILE A 48 4.32 5.78 -15.02
CA ILE A 48 5.31 6.16 -14.00
C ILE A 48 5.73 7.64 -14.04
N ASP A 49 5.76 8.24 -15.23
CA ASP A 49 6.33 9.57 -15.49
C ASP A 49 5.40 10.44 -16.35
N GLY A 50 4.10 10.13 -16.32
CA GLY A 50 3.07 10.82 -17.11
C GLY A 50 2.87 10.27 -18.53
N CYS A 51 3.77 9.42 -19.06
CA CYS A 51 3.54 8.81 -20.37
C CYS A 51 4.03 7.37 -20.55
N ASN A 52 5.14 6.97 -19.91
CA ASN A 52 5.68 5.64 -20.06
C ASN A 52 4.86 4.64 -19.24
N ARG A 53 4.44 3.56 -19.90
CA ARG A 53 3.69 2.47 -19.29
C ARG A 53 4.65 1.38 -18.82
N CYS A 54 4.56 1.05 -17.53
CA CYS A 54 5.33 0.00 -16.88
C CYS A 54 4.42 -1.14 -16.43
N GLN A 55 4.99 -2.34 -16.29
CA GLN A 55 4.37 -3.45 -15.56
C GLN A 55 4.86 -3.47 -14.13
N CYS A 56 3.94 -3.51 -13.17
CA CYS A 56 4.28 -3.76 -11.78
C CYS A 56 4.47 -5.26 -11.57
N THR A 57 5.58 -5.68 -10.98
CA THR A 57 5.90 -7.08 -10.70
C THR A 57 5.89 -7.33 -9.21
N ILE A 58 5.91 -8.59 -8.79
CA ILE A 58 6.06 -8.96 -7.37
C ILE A 58 7.39 -8.47 -6.76
N PHE A 59 8.35 -8.07 -7.59
CA PHE A 59 9.63 -7.50 -7.18
C PHE A 59 9.68 -5.97 -7.33
N GLY A 60 8.57 -5.33 -7.72
CA GLY A 60 8.47 -3.90 -7.97
C GLY A 60 8.51 -3.57 -9.46
N LEU A 61 9.24 -2.51 -9.84
CA LEU A 61 9.25 -1.99 -11.21
C LEU A 61 9.69 -3.05 -12.24
N GLY A 62 8.82 -3.35 -13.19
CA GLY A 62 9.09 -4.23 -14.31
C GLY A 62 9.40 -3.49 -15.62
N PRO A 63 9.24 -4.16 -16.77
CA PRO A 63 9.46 -3.57 -18.09
C PRO A 63 8.57 -2.36 -18.34
N CYS A 64 9.15 -1.34 -18.96
CA CYS A 64 8.46 -0.12 -19.36
C CYS A 64 8.62 0.15 -20.85
N THR A 65 7.67 0.87 -21.42
CA THR A 65 7.88 1.56 -22.70
C THR A 65 8.99 2.60 -22.57
N ARG A 66 9.59 3.00 -23.69
CA ARG A 66 10.58 4.09 -23.75
C ARG A 66 10.19 5.08 -24.83
N VAL A 67 9.19 5.90 -24.53
CA VAL A 67 8.75 7.01 -25.38
C VAL A 67 9.22 8.32 -24.76
N ALA A 68 9.57 9.28 -25.61
CA ALA A 68 9.85 10.64 -25.16
C ALA A 68 8.53 11.27 -24.71
N CYS A 69 8.40 11.56 -23.41
CA CYS A 69 7.20 12.22 -22.90
C CYS A 69 7.11 13.65 -23.44
N PRO A 70 5.90 14.11 -23.82
CA PRO A 70 5.70 15.50 -24.17
C PRO A 70 6.08 16.39 -22.98
N GLN A 71 6.71 17.52 -23.27
CA GLN A 71 6.94 18.57 -22.29
C GLN A 71 5.57 19.20 -22.01
N VAL A 72 4.95 18.83 -20.88
CA VAL A 72 3.71 19.44 -20.39
C VAL A 72 3.99 20.78 -19.73
#